data_AF-W8B0G1-F1
#
_entry.id   AF-W8B0G1-F1
#
_cell.length_a   1.000
_cell.length_b   1.000
_cell.length_c   1.000
_cell.angle_alpha   90.00
_cell.angle_beta   90.00
_cell.angle_gamma   90.00
#
_symmetry.space_group_name_H-M   'P 1'
#
loop_
_entity.id
_entity.type
_entity.pdbx_description
1 polymer ?
#
loop_
_entity_poly.entity_id
_entity_poly.type
_entity_poly.pdbx_seq_one_letter_code
_entity_poly.pdbx_strand_id
1 'polypeptide(L)'
;MAGRGVWHCYSLLLFLAKCISGFGIEQSFTIYMDVGNDIENVIKWGTTCEAKQTNMESILQRNIWELKESERKLNEKISNSNSKIANLEKRVDSFEQKLILMENTLQSTMKELKKKEEELKNSISKLSSAVDALNSRTEHRPTSNLSTAINVPEIGRLAEQSCINRERNKPPNFPIGNFHYMASIGVETAPHNYRSHCTGALIEKRFLVTTAQCISKVKVNIARVGFASRLDSLAMDVVVRKIKKVHLHPKFSRFTRDNNYVGLVELEKELSYSALLYPICLFTSPTIPVTNGIVYYAHWDENRKLISGQILRRMVPYKRCKTLEDNHISPNQICTKIDTSLATDSGPETDENSVMDIRIASNGPLVLLAYDMNEKHHRLIAVDSESEQLNSSYTSHHITSVYDNLDFIENIVWKGE
;
A
#
# COMPACT_ATOMS: atom_id res chain seq x y z
N MET A 1 46.92 18.51 -79.00
CA MET A 1 46.61 19.77 -79.72
C MET A 1 45.09 19.95 -79.61
N ALA A 2 44.54 20.55 -78.56
CA ALA A 2 44.53 21.97 -78.18
C ALA A 2 43.83 22.88 -79.21
N GLY A 3 42.67 23.39 -78.80
CA GLY A 3 41.84 24.43 -79.44
C GLY A 3 40.41 24.30 -78.90
N ARG A 4 40.06 24.76 -77.67
CA ARG A 4 39.74 26.16 -77.30
C ARG A 4 39.12 26.90 -78.49
N GLY A 5 37.85 27.27 -78.54
CA GLY A 5 36.91 27.66 -77.49
C GLY A 5 36.30 28.98 -77.97
N VAL A 6 34.99 29.02 -78.21
CA VAL A 6 34.26 30.28 -78.45
C VAL A 6 33.05 30.25 -77.53
N TRP A 7 33.25 30.72 -76.31
CA TRP A 7 32.17 31.14 -75.42
C TRP A 7 32.11 32.66 -75.53
N HIS A 8 30.98 33.19 -76.01
CA HIS A 8 30.74 34.62 -76.02
C HIS A 8 30.53 35.07 -74.57
N CYS A 9 31.54 35.72 -73.98
CA CYS A 9 31.40 36.47 -72.74
C CYS A 9 30.44 37.65 -72.99
N TYR A 10 29.19 37.55 -72.56
CA TYR A 10 28.32 38.71 -72.44
C TYR A 10 28.76 39.51 -71.20
N SER A 11 29.65 40.49 -71.40
CA SER A 11 29.91 41.52 -70.39
C SER A 11 28.82 42.57 -70.45
N LEU A 12 27.97 42.62 -69.42
CA LEU A 12 27.00 43.70 -69.26
C LEU A 12 27.69 44.89 -68.56
N LEU A 13 28.04 45.93 -69.31
CA LEU A 13 28.54 47.20 -68.73
C LEU A 13 27.36 48.10 -68.33
N LEU A 14 27.15 48.27 -67.02
CA LEU A 14 26.22 49.26 -66.48
C LEU A 14 26.98 50.58 -66.22
N PHE A 15 26.77 51.58 -67.09
CA PHE A 15 27.21 52.96 -66.83
C PHE A 15 26.17 53.67 -65.96
N LEU A 16 26.46 53.84 -64.67
CA LEU A 16 25.71 54.77 -63.83
C LEU A 16 26.30 56.17 -63.99
N ALA A 17 25.64 57.04 -64.76
CA ALA A 17 25.99 58.45 -64.86
C ALA A 17 25.00 59.29 -64.03
N LYS A 18 25.44 59.79 -62.86
CA LYS A 18 24.99 61.10 -62.36
C LYS A 18 25.95 61.70 -61.32
N CYS A 19 26.36 62.93 -61.61
CA CYS A 19 27.34 63.76 -60.89
C CYS A 19 27.00 64.02 -59.42
N ILE A 20 28.04 64.08 -58.59
CA ILE A 20 28.17 65.08 -57.52
C ILE A 20 29.51 65.78 -57.75
N SER A 21 29.44 67.06 -58.12
CA SER A 21 30.61 67.91 -58.35
C SER A 21 31.21 68.40 -57.04
N GLY A 22 32.50 68.18 -56.85
CA GLY A 22 33.30 68.82 -55.80
C GLY A 22 34.66 68.15 -55.61
N PHE A 23 35.70 68.73 -56.22
CA PHE A 23 37.11 68.30 -56.22
C PHE A 23 37.46 67.08 -57.10
N GLY A 24 38.28 67.35 -58.12
CA GLY A 24 38.69 66.37 -59.12
C GLY A 24 39.59 65.29 -58.55
N ILE A 25 39.07 64.07 -58.55
CA ILE A 25 39.60 62.84 -59.16
C ILE A 25 38.37 61.92 -59.27
N GLU A 26 37.74 61.84 -60.44
CA GLU A 26 36.78 60.77 -60.73
C GLU A 26 37.61 59.50 -61.00
N GLN A 27 37.90 58.71 -59.97
CA GLN A 27 38.33 57.32 -60.21
C GLN A 27 37.08 56.51 -60.56
N SER A 28 36.98 56.13 -61.84
CA SER A 28 36.08 55.07 -62.24
C SER A 28 36.50 53.79 -61.51
N PHE A 29 35.63 53.26 -60.65
CA PHE A 29 35.81 51.91 -60.12
C PHE A 29 35.07 50.94 -61.03
N THR A 30 35.79 49.95 -61.56
CA THR A 30 35.19 48.87 -62.34
C THR A 30 34.84 47.74 -61.39
N ILE A 31 33.55 47.47 -61.21
CA ILE A 31 33.09 46.26 -60.53
C ILE A 31 33.14 45.13 -61.56
N TYR A 32 34.01 44.15 -61.34
CA TYR A 32 34.00 42.90 -62.09
C TYR A 32 33.02 41.93 -61.40
N MET A 33 31.91 41.61 -62.07
CA MET A 33 31.02 40.54 -61.68
C MET A 33 31.14 39.40 -62.69
N ASP A 34 31.44 38.20 -62.21
CA ASP A 34 31.37 36.98 -63.02
C ASP A 34 29.92 36.47 -63.03
N VAL A 35 29.12 37.10 -63.90
CA VAL A 35 27.68 36.86 -64.00
C VAL A 35 27.37 35.38 -64.26
N GLY A 36 28.25 34.64 -64.97
CA GLY A 36 28.06 33.22 -65.23
C GLY A 36 28.17 32.37 -63.96
N ASN A 37 29.26 32.54 -63.22
CA ASN A 37 29.49 31.81 -61.98
C ASN A 37 28.45 32.15 -60.89
N ASP A 38 28.03 33.42 -60.81
CA ASP A 38 27.00 33.84 -59.85
C ASP A 38 25.61 33.25 -60.18
N ILE A 39 25.23 33.18 -61.46
CA ILE A 39 23.98 32.52 -61.89
C ILE A 39 24.02 31.01 -61.61
N GLU A 40 25.12 30.33 -61.90
CA GLU A 40 25.28 28.89 -61.61
C GLU A 40 25.16 28.60 -60.12
N ASN A 41 25.75 29.45 -59.26
CA ASN A 41 25.63 29.32 -57.82
C ASN A 41 24.18 29.50 -57.33
N VAL A 42 23.42 30.46 -57.89
CA VAL A 42 22.00 30.66 -57.56
C VAL A 42 21.15 29.46 -57.98
N ILE A 43 21.39 28.87 -59.16
CA ILE A 43 20.69 27.65 -59.62
C ILE A 43 20.99 26.47 -58.70
N LYS A 44 22.26 26.29 -58.31
CA LYS A 44 22.69 25.24 -57.37
C LYS A 44 22.03 25.40 -55.99
N TRP A 45 21.87 26.64 -55.52
CA TRP A 45 21.14 26.92 -54.29
C TRP A 45 19.65 26.62 -54.42
N GLY A 46 19.02 27.03 -55.52
CA GLY A 46 17.61 26.75 -55.81
C GLY A 46 17.31 25.25 -55.79
N THR A 47 18.08 24.45 -56.54
CA THR A 47 17.95 22.98 -56.57
C THR A 47 18.20 22.32 -55.19
N THR A 48 19.14 22.86 -54.40
CA THR A 48 19.37 22.37 -53.02
C THR A 48 18.18 22.68 -52.10
N CYS A 49 17.57 23.86 -52.24
CA CYS A 49 16.37 24.24 -51.49
C CYS A 49 15.17 23.36 -51.87
N GLU A 50 14.96 23.11 -53.17
CA GLU A 50 13.91 22.20 -53.66
C GLU A 50 14.08 20.79 -53.08
N ALA A 51 15.30 20.23 -53.13
CA ALA A 51 15.57 18.92 -52.55
C ALA A 51 15.29 18.87 -51.04
N LYS A 52 15.65 19.92 -50.30
CA LYS A 52 15.34 20.05 -48.87
C LYS A 52 13.84 20.19 -48.62
N GLN A 53 13.12 20.92 -49.46
CA GLN A 53 11.67 21.07 -49.37
C GLN A 53 10.96 19.73 -49.60
N THR A 54 11.32 18.98 -50.66
CA THR A 54 10.77 17.64 -50.91
C THR A 54 11.05 16.67 -49.77
N ASN A 55 12.25 16.75 -49.16
CA ASN A 55 12.56 15.93 -47.99
C ASN A 55 11.72 16.32 -46.76
N MET A 56 11.47 17.61 -46.54
CA MET A 56 10.60 18.07 -45.46
C MET A 56 9.15 17.65 -45.67
N GLU A 57 8.65 17.73 -46.91
CA GLU A 57 7.32 17.26 -47.29
C GLU A 57 7.17 15.75 -47.06
N SER A 58 8.17 14.94 -47.40
CA SER A 58 8.13 13.49 -47.18
C SER A 58 8.10 13.13 -45.68
N ILE A 59 8.89 13.82 -44.86
CA ILE A 59 8.88 13.65 -43.40
C ILE A 59 7.52 14.05 -42.82
N LEU A 60 6.94 15.16 -43.29
CA LEU A 60 5.63 15.62 -42.85
C LEU A 60 4.54 14.59 -43.17
N GLN A 61 4.55 14.03 -44.38
CA GLN A 61 3.58 12.99 -44.79
C GLN A 61 3.71 11.73 -43.93
N ARG A 62 4.95 11.30 -43.60
CA ARG A 62 5.18 10.16 -42.71
C ARG A 62 4.62 10.42 -41.31
N ASN A 63 4.89 11.59 -40.73
CA ASN A 63 4.39 11.93 -39.39
C ASN A 63 2.86 12.02 -39.36
N ILE A 64 2.23 12.58 -40.41
CA ILE A 64 0.77 12.60 -40.55
C ILE A 64 0.20 11.18 -40.58
N TRP A 65 0.85 10.26 -41.29
CA TRP A 65 0.42 8.87 -41.35
C TRP A 65 0.55 8.17 -39.99
N GLU A 66 1.66 8.35 -39.28
CA GLU A 66 1.87 7.78 -37.94
C GLU A 66 0.85 8.31 -36.92
N LEU A 67 0.52 9.61 -36.98
CA LEU A 67 -0.50 10.21 -36.13
C LEU A 67 -1.89 9.60 -36.39
N LYS A 68 -2.28 9.46 -37.66
CA LYS A 68 -3.57 8.84 -38.03
C LYS A 68 -3.67 7.38 -37.58
N GLU A 69 -2.58 6.63 -37.70
CA GLU A 69 -2.55 5.24 -37.25
C GLU A 69 -2.61 5.12 -35.72
N SER A 70 -1.94 6.03 -35.00
CA SER A 70 -2.05 6.12 -33.54
C SER A 70 -3.47 6.47 -33.08
N GLU A 71 -4.11 7.44 -33.75
CA GLU A 71 -5.51 7.81 -33.49
C GLU A 71 -6.46 6.62 -33.74
N ARG A 72 -6.27 5.87 -34.83
CA ARG A 72 -7.05 4.67 -35.15
C ARG A 72 -6.94 3.62 -34.04
N LYS A 73 -5.71 3.32 -33.59
CA LYS A 73 -5.46 2.36 -32.49
C LYS A 73 -6.07 2.84 -31.18
N LEU A 74 -6.01 4.13 -30.89
CA LEU A 74 -6.61 4.71 -29.70
C LEU A 74 -8.14 4.58 -29.73
N ASN A 75 -8.77 4.89 -30.86
CA ASN A 75 -10.21 4.76 -31.04
C ASN A 75 -10.70 3.30 -30.89
N GLU A 76 -9.94 2.33 -31.37
CA GLU A 76 -10.23 0.90 -31.19
C GLU A 76 -10.16 0.49 -29.70
N LYS A 77 -9.13 0.98 -28.97
CA LYS A 77 -9.02 0.77 -27.52
C LYS A 77 -10.17 1.41 -26.75
N ILE A 78 -10.58 2.62 -27.13
CA ILE A 78 -11.73 3.33 -26.53
C ILE A 78 -13.01 2.53 -26.76
N SER A 79 -13.25 2.05 -27.98
CA SER A 79 -14.42 1.22 -28.31
C SER A 79 -14.49 -0.07 -27.46
N ASN A 80 -13.37 -0.78 -27.32
CA ASN A 80 -13.29 -1.97 -26.48
C ASN A 80 -13.45 -1.66 -24.98
N SER A 81 -12.99 -0.50 -24.53
CA SER A 81 -13.18 -0.07 -23.14
C SER A 81 -14.64 0.28 -22.86
N ASN A 82 -15.30 0.96 -23.79
CA ASN A 82 -16.73 1.30 -23.70
C ASN A 82 -17.62 0.04 -23.63
N SER A 83 -17.31 -1.00 -24.40
CA SER A 83 -18.07 -2.26 -24.34
C SER A 83 -17.91 -2.99 -22.99
N LYS A 84 -16.71 -2.91 -22.38
CA LYS A 84 -16.46 -3.43 -21.02
C LYS A 84 -17.21 -2.62 -19.97
N ILE A 85 -17.23 -1.29 -20.08
CA ILE A 85 -17.97 -0.40 -19.19
C ILE A 85 -19.46 -0.74 -19.23
N ALA A 86 -20.05 -0.88 -20.43
CA ALA A 86 -21.46 -1.26 -20.58
C ALA A 86 -21.81 -2.61 -19.95
N ASN A 87 -20.88 -3.57 -19.94
CA ASN A 87 -21.07 -4.86 -19.25
C ASN A 87 -20.96 -4.71 -17.72
N LEU A 88 -20.06 -3.86 -17.25
CA LEU A 88 -19.95 -3.55 -15.82
C LEU A 88 -21.20 -2.83 -15.30
N GLU A 89 -21.72 -1.86 -16.03
CA GLU A 89 -22.97 -1.16 -15.71
C GLU A 89 -24.12 -2.15 -15.51
N LYS A 90 -24.34 -3.09 -16.45
CA LYS A 90 -25.36 -4.15 -16.30
C LYS A 90 -25.18 -5.01 -15.05
N ARG A 91 -23.93 -5.26 -14.64
CA ARG A 91 -23.65 -6.03 -13.42
C ARG A 91 -23.90 -5.22 -12.16
N VAL A 92 -23.59 -3.93 -12.17
CA VAL A 92 -23.90 -2.99 -11.08
C VAL A 92 -25.41 -2.93 -10.91
N ASP A 93 -26.17 -2.71 -11.98
CA ASP A 93 -27.64 -2.71 -11.93
C ASP A 93 -28.20 -4.03 -11.34
N SER A 94 -27.64 -5.17 -11.75
CA SER A 94 -28.04 -6.47 -11.20
C SER A 94 -27.75 -6.61 -9.71
N PHE A 95 -26.64 -6.03 -9.22
CA PHE A 95 -26.31 -6.04 -7.80
C PHE A 95 -27.19 -5.08 -7.00
N GLU A 96 -27.49 -3.89 -7.51
CA GLU A 96 -28.40 -2.94 -6.88
C GLU A 96 -29.79 -3.56 -6.68
N GLN A 97 -30.32 -4.24 -7.69
CA GLN A 97 -31.60 -4.95 -7.58
C GLN A 97 -31.57 -6.05 -6.50
N LYS A 98 -30.46 -6.78 -6.37
CA LYS A 98 -30.30 -7.79 -5.31
C LYS A 98 -30.18 -7.17 -3.93
N LEU A 99 -29.55 -6.00 -3.82
CA LEU A 99 -29.38 -5.28 -2.57
C LEU A 99 -30.73 -4.77 -2.06
N ILE A 100 -31.54 -4.18 -2.95
CA ILE A 100 -32.93 -3.79 -2.65
C ILE A 100 -33.77 -4.99 -2.17
N LEU A 101 -33.66 -6.14 -2.85
CA LEU A 101 -34.38 -7.36 -2.45
C LEU A 101 -33.95 -7.84 -1.05
N MET A 102 -32.65 -7.78 -0.76
CA MET A 102 -32.09 -8.18 0.53
C MET A 102 -32.51 -7.22 1.64
N GLU A 103 -32.52 -5.91 1.39
CA GLU A 103 -33.02 -4.90 2.33
C GLU A 103 -34.50 -5.12 2.68
N ASN A 104 -35.34 -5.36 1.66
CA ASN A 104 -36.75 -5.67 1.88
C ASN A 104 -36.95 -6.95 2.71
N THR A 105 -36.14 -7.97 2.44
CA THR A 105 -36.15 -9.22 3.21
C THR A 105 -35.74 -8.96 4.67
N LEU A 106 -34.66 -8.21 4.88
CA LEU A 106 -34.17 -7.86 6.21
C LEU A 106 -35.22 -7.08 7.00
N GLN A 107 -35.84 -6.06 6.40
CA GLN A 107 -36.91 -5.29 7.03
C GLN A 107 -38.10 -6.18 7.45
N SER A 108 -38.50 -7.12 6.60
CA SER A 108 -39.55 -8.10 6.93
C SER A 108 -39.16 -8.97 8.13
N THR A 109 -37.95 -9.56 8.10
CA THR A 109 -37.48 -10.41 9.21
C THR A 109 -37.35 -9.64 10.53
N MET A 110 -36.88 -8.39 10.50
CA MET A 110 -36.81 -7.53 11.68
C MET A 110 -38.20 -7.24 12.25
N LYS A 111 -39.21 -7.05 11.39
CA LYS A 111 -40.60 -6.85 11.83
C LYS A 111 -41.16 -8.10 12.52
N GLU A 112 -40.87 -9.29 12.00
CA GLU A 112 -41.25 -10.55 12.63
C GLU A 112 -40.54 -10.76 13.98
N LEU A 113 -39.23 -10.48 14.05
CA LEU A 113 -38.46 -10.59 15.29
C LEU A 113 -38.99 -9.64 16.37
N LYS A 114 -39.31 -8.39 16.02
CA LYS A 114 -39.93 -7.44 16.96
C LYS A 114 -41.28 -7.94 17.49
N LYS A 115 -42.08 -8.57 16.64
CA LYS A 115 -43.36 -9.17 17.07
C LYS A 115 -43.12 -10.30 18.08
N LYS A 116 -42.17 -11.19 17.81
CA LYS A 116 -41.80 -12.28 18.73
C LYS A 116 -41.22 -11.76 20.05
N GLU A 117 -40.44 -10.70 20.01
CA GLU A 117 -39.91 -10.04 21.21
C GLU A 117 -41.05 -9.56 22.12
N GLU A 118 -42.08 -8.94 21.54
CA GLU A 118 -43.24 -8.44 22.29
C GLU A 118 -44.11 -9.57 22.85
N GLU A 119 -44.30 -10.65 22.09
CA GLU A 119 -44.96 -11.87 22.57
C GLU A 119 -44.20 -12.51 23.75
N LEU A 120 -42.86 -12.50 23.69
CA LEU A 120 -42.00 -13.00 24.76
C LEU A 120 -42.06 -12.09 26.01
N LYS A 121 -42.01 -10.76 25.85
CA LYS A 121 -42.18 -9.80 26.95
C LYS A 121 -43.52 -9.99 27.67
N ASN A 122 -44.60 -10.16 26.90
CA ASN A 122 -45.92 -10.42 27.47
C ASN A 122 -45.97 -11.75 28.23
N SER A 123 -45.30 -12.78 27.73
CA SER A 123 -45.21 -14.09 28.40
C SER A 123 -44.39 -14.00 29.70
N ILE A 124 -43.27 -13.27 29.69
CA ILE A 124 -42.46 -13.00 30.88
C ILE A 124 -43.25 -12.23 31.93
N SER A 125 -44.02 -11.21 31.54
CA SER A 125 -44.88 -10.44 32.46
C SER A 125 -45.93 -11.32 33.17
N LYS A 126 -46.55 -12.24 32.42
CA LYS A 126 -47.48 -13.24 32.98
C LYS A 126 -46.79 -14.18 33.97
N LEU A 127 -45.60 -14.68 33.62
CA LEU A 127 -44.81 -15.54 34.50
C LEU A 127 -44.35 -14.82 35.75
N SER A 128 -43.90 -13.56 35.65
CA SER A 128 -43.51 -12.72 36.79
C SER A 128 -44.69 -12.57 37.76
N SER A 129 -45.86 -12.20 37.26
CA SER A 129 -47.08 -12.09 38.07
C SER A 129 -47.44 -13.42 38.77
N ALA A 130 -47.23 -14.56 38.10
CA ALA A 130 -47.46 -15.88 38.68
C ALA A 130 -46.43 -16.24 39.77
N VAL A 131 -45.16 -15.87 39.56
CA VAL A 131 -44.09 -16.04 40.55
C VAL A 131 -44.34 -15.17 41.78
N ASP A 132 -44.76 -13.92 41.61
CA ASP A 132 -45.11 -13.02 42.72
C ASP A 132 -46.31 -13.55 43.53
N ALA A 133 -47.30 -14.14 42.86
CA ALA A 133 -48.43 -14.80 43.50
C ALA A 133 -48.03 -16.09 44.27
N LEU A 134 -46.97 -16.78 43.83
CA LEU A 134 -46.42 -17.93 44.55
C LEU A 134 -45.54 -17.48 45.72
N ASN A 135 -44.74 -16.44 45.57
CA ASN A 135 -43.87 -15.90 46.63
C ASN A 135 -44.69 -15.33 47.79
N SER A 136 -45.81 -14.66 47.52
CA SER A 136 -46.75 -14.21 48.56
C SER A 136 -47.47 -15.36 49.31
N ARG A 137 -47.42 -16.59 48.79
CA ARG A 137 -47.88 -17.81 49.48
C ARG A 137 -46.78 -18.55 50.22
N THR A 138 -45.52 -18.13 50.06
CA THR A 138 -44.35 -18.86 50.52
C THR A 138 -43.43 -17.98 51.38
N GLU A 139 -43.98 -17.13 52.24
CA GLU A 139 -43.21 -16.66 53.39
C GLU A 139 -43.26 -17.76 54.44
N HIS A 140 -42.24 -18.63 54.47
CA HIS A 140 -41.60 -19.20 55.65
C HIS A 140 -40.45 -20.10 55.19
N ARG A 141 -39.21 -19.66 55.50
CA ARG A 141 -37.94 -20.41 55.62
C ARG A 141 -36.85 -20.01 54.60
N PRO A 142 -35.66 -19.57 55.05
CA PRO A 142 -34.57 -19.19 54.17
C PRO A 142 -33.66 -20.39 53.87
N THR A 143 -33.24 -20.53 52.62
CA THR A 143 -31.97 -21.21 52.29
C THR A 143 -31.24 -20.49 51.17
N SER A 144 -29.95 -20.33 51.44
CA SER A 144 -28.81 -20.02 50.58
C SER A 144 -28.93 -20.49 49.14
N ASN A 145 -28.51 -19.64 48.20
CA ASN A 145 -28.12 -20.09 46.87
C ASN A 145 -26.68 -19.68 46.54
N LEU A 146 -25.88 -20.73 46.37
CA LEU A 146 -24.70 -20.80 45.54
C LEU A 146 -25.14 -20.66 44.08
N SER A 147 -24.70 -19.61 43.40
CA SER A 147 -24.71 -19.54 41.94
C SER A 147 -23.29 -19.25 41.46
N THR A 148 -22.63 -20.29 40.96
CA THR A 148 -21.44 -20.17 40.12
C THR A 148 -21.86 -19.55 38.79
N ALA A 149 -21.82 -18.23 38.73
CA ALA A 149 -21.83 -17.49 37.47
C ALA A 149 -20.51 -17.75 36.73
N ILE A 150 -20.62 -18.04 35.44
CA ILE A 150 -19.50 -18.06 34.50
C ILE A 150 -18.84 -16.68 34.57
N ASN A 151 -17.57 -16.68 34.96
CA ASN A 151 -16.78 -15.47 35.20
C ASN A 151 -16.40 -14.85 33.84
N VAL A 152 -17.31 -14.08 33.24
CA VAL A 152 -16.95 -13.09 32.23
C VAL A 152 -16.36 -11.91 32.99
N PRO A 153 -15.07 -11.57 32.84
CA PRO A 153 -14.50 -10.43 33.54
C PRO A 153 -15.26 -9.16 33.14
N GLU A 154 -15.68 -8.39 34.13
CA GLU A 154 -16.35 -7.09 34.01
C GLU A 154 -15.46 -6.02 33.31
N ILE A 155 -14.20 -6.38 33.07
CA ILE A 155 -13.11 -5.57 32.53
C ILE A 155 -12.63 -6.30 31.25
N GLY A 156 -12.90 -5.74 30.06
CA GLY A 156 -12.50 -6.34 28.78
C GLY A 156 -10.99 -6.55 28.63
N ARG A 157 -10.53 -7.09 27.48
CA ARG A 157 -9.10 -7.38 27.22
C ARG A 157 -8.19 -6.15 27.45
N LEU A 158 -7.04 -6.33 28.10
CA LEU A 158 -6.08 -5.24 28.37
C LEU A 158 -5.58 -4.58 27.08
N ALA A 159 -5.37 -5.38 26.03
CA ALA A 159 -4.99 -4.87 24.71
C ALA A 159 -6.04 -3.91 24.13
N GLU A 160 -7.33 -4.20 24.34
CA GLU A 160 -8.43 -3.34 23.88
C GLU A 160 -8.46 -2.04 24.69
N GLN A 161 -8.28 -2.13 26.00
CA GLN A 161 -8.25 -0.96 26.88
C GLN A 161 -7.08 -0.04 26.56
N SER A 162 -5.88 -0.60 26.34
CA SER A 162 -4.72 0.18 25.90
C SER A 162 -5.01 0.90 24.59
N CYS A 163 -5.65 0.24 23.60
CA CYS A 163 -6.08 0.90 22.38
C CYS A 163 -7.02 2.09 22.65
N ILE A 164 -8.11 1.87 23.40
CA ILE A 164 -9.11 2.92 23.71
C ILE A 164 -8.47 4.09 24.47
N ASN A 165 -7.63 3.81 25.47
CA ASN A 165 -6.98 4.83 26.28
C ASN A 165 -6.03 5.70 25.46
N ARG A 166 -5.29 5.09 24.52
CA ARG A 166 -4.40 5.82 23.63
C ARG A 166 -5.17 6.71 22.66
N GLU A 167 -6.28 6.21 22.10
CA GLU A 167 -7.13 7.00 21.22
C GLU A 167 -7.77 8.20 21.93
N ARG A 168 -8.23 8.04 23.19
CA ARG A 168 -8.76 9.16 23.99
C ARG A 168 -7.74 10.27 24.23
N ASN A 169 -6.46 9.91 24.35
CA ASN A 169 -5.38 10.84 24.64
C ASN A 169 -4.61 11.28 23.38
N LYS A 170 -5.09 10.91 22.19
CA LYS A 170 -4.45 11.25 20.93
C LYS A 170 -4.65 12.74 20.60
N PRO A 171 -3.60 13.49 20.25
CA PRO A 171 -3.72 14.89 19.87
C PRO A 171 -4.60 15.07 18.61
N PRO A 172 -5.47 16.08 18.54
CA PRO A 172 -6.46 16.25 17.46
C PRO A 172 -5.87 16.50 16.06
N ASN A 173 -4.60 16.90 15.96
CA ASN A 173 -3.92 17.22 14.68
C ASN A 173 -2.75 16.28 14.37
N PHE A 174 -2.91 14.99 14.66
CA PHE A 174 -1.86 13.99 14.45
C PHE A 174 -2.14 13.20 13.17
N PRO A 175 -1.64 13.63 11.99
CA PRO A 175 -1.74 12.85 10.78
C PRO A 175 -0.93 11.57 11.00
N ILE A 176 -1.63 10.45 11.10
CA ILE A 176 -0.98 9.15 11.19
C ILE A 176 -0.37 8.89 9.82
N GLY A 177 0.95 8.96 9.73
CA GLY A 177 1.66 8.49 8.55
C GLY A 177 1.43 6.99 8.34
N ASN A 178 1.42 6.56 7.08
CA ASN A 178 1.60 5.14 6.78
C ASN A 178 2.90 4.68 7.49
N PHE A 179 2.92 3.48 8.10
CA PHE A 179 4.11 2.89 8.76
C PHE A 179 4.52 3.37 10.18
N HIS A 180 3.72 4.18 10.88
CA HIS A 180 4.04 4.73 12.22
C HIS A 180 4.42 3.71 13.31
N TYR A 181 3.97 2.45 13.21
CA TYR A 181 4.32 1.37 14.14
C TYR A 181 5.44 0.47 13.62
N MET A 182 5.90 0.65 12.39
CA MET A 182 6.82 -0.29 11.76
C MET A 182 8.17 -0.31 12.47
N ALA A 183 8.72 -1.50 12.67
CA ALA A 183 10.01 -1.69 13.33
C ALA A 183 10.90 -2.65 12.55
N SER A 184 12.18 -2.30 12.46
CA SER A 184 13.27 -3.13 11.97
C SER A 184 14.11 -3.56 13.18
N ILE A 185 14.20 -4.86 13.42
CA ILE A 185 14.84 -5.48 14.59
C ILE A 185 16.05 -6.25 14.10
N GLY A 186 17.21 -5.99 14.72
CA GLY A 186 18.47 -6.47 14.15
C GLY A 186 19.64 -6.47 15.10
N VAL A 187 20.82 -6.64 14.50
CA VAL A 187 22.11 -6.66 15.18
C VAL A 187 22.95 -5.49 14.68
N GLU A 188 23.43 -4.68 15.61
CA GLU A 188 24.47 -3.69 15.36
C GLU A 188 25.77 -4.17 16.01
N THR A 189 26.79 -4.44 15.19
CA THR A 189 28.09 -4.97 15.66
C THR A 189 29.13 -3.86 15.85
N ALA A 190 28.96 -2.75 15.14
CA ALA A 190 29.78 -1.54 15.22
C ALA A 190 28.91 -0.33 14.84
N PRO A 191 29.32 0.91 15.17
CA PRO A 191 28.61 2.10 14.72
C PRO A 191 28.34 2.05 13.21
N HIS A 192 27.08 2.25 12.81
CA HIS A 192 26.62 2.21 11.41
C HIS A 192 26.69 0.83 10.71
N ASN A 193 27.04 -0.24 11.43
CA ASN A 193 26.99 -1.61 10.91
C ASN A 193 25.79 -2.36 11.48
N TYR A 194 24.61 -1.98 10.98
CA TYR A 194 23.32 -2.55 11.36
C TYR A 194 22.85 -3.55 10.31
N ARG A 195 22.48 -4.74 10.77
CA ARG A 195 21.85 -5.79 9.95
C ARG A 195 20.43 -6.03 10.45
N SER A 196 19.44 -5.73 9.61
CA SER A 196 18.05 -6.10 9.87
C SER A 196 17.87 -7.60 9.77
N HIS A 197 17.09 -8.16 10.69
CA HIS A 197 16.79 -9.58 10.73
C HIS A 197 15.29 -9.84 10.77
N CYS A 198 14.56 -9.04 11.53
CA CYS A 198 13.12 -9.19 11.71
C CYS A 198 12.41 -7.88 11.47
N THR A 199 11.21 -7.99 10.94
CA THR A 199 10.26 -6.89 10.91
C THR A 199 9.33 -7.04 12.12
N GLY A 200 8.76 -5.95 12.59
CA GLY A 200 7.86 -5.96 13.74
C GLY A 200 6.98 -4.74 13.80
N ALA A 201 6.13 -4.69 14.81
CA ALA A 201 5.24 -3.57 15.07
C ALA A 201 5.37 -3.09 16.51
N LEU A 202 5.36 -1.77 16.69
CA LEU A 202 5.22 -1.09 17.97
C LEU A 202 3.81 -1.31 18.52
N ILE A 203 3.71 -1.91 19.69
CA ILE A 203 2.42 -2.19 20.36
C ILE A 203 2.26 -1.43 21.67
N GLU A 204 3.34 -0.93 22.25
CA GLU A 204 3.37 -0.02 23.41
C GLU A 204 4.73 0.72 23.46
N LYS A 205 4.87 1.80 24.24
CA LYS A 205 6.06 2.68 24.29
C LYS A 205 7.41 1.97 24.36
N ARG A 206 7.45 0.77 24.94
CA ARG A 206 8.67 -0.06 25.11
C ARG A 206 8.60 -1.42 24.46
N PHE A 207 7.49 -1.77 23.81
CA PHE A 207 7.25 -3.13 23.37
C PHE A 207 6.97 -3.21 21.88
N LEU A 208 7.77 -4.02 21.21
CA LEU A 208 7.55 -4.44 19.83
C LEU A 208 7.09 -5.89 19.80
N VAL A 209 6.23 -6.23 18.84
CA VAL A 209 5.82 -7.60 18.53
C VAL A 209 6.39 -8.04 17.18
N THR A 210 6.78 -9.30 17.10
CA THR A 210 7.27 -9.99 15.90
C THR A 210 7.09 -11.51 16.10
N THR A 211 7.59 -12.37 15.22
CA THR A 211 7.56 -13.81 15.43
C THR A 211 8.68 -14.25 16.38
N ALA A 212 8.39 -15.19 17.29
CA ALA A 212 9.41 -15.82 18.13
C ALA A 212 10.47 -16.52 17.26
N GLN A 213 10.03 -17.15 16.17
CA GLN A 213 10.92 -17.80 15.21
C GLN A 213 11.98 -16.82 14.69
N CYS A 214 11.61 -15.62 14.27
CA CYS A 214 12.56 -14.66 13.70
C CYS A 214 13.60 -14.20 14.72
N ILE A 215 13.16 -13.67 15.87
CA ILE A 215 14.08 -13.13 16.89
C ILE A 215 14.85 -14.21 17.65
N SER A 216 14.44 -15.48 17.52
CA SER A 216 15.21 -16.58 18.08
C SER A 216 16.44 -16.94 17.24
N LYS A 217 16.49 -16.61 15.94
CA LYS A 217 17.61 -17.01 15.06
C LYS A 217 18.91 -16.26 15.36
N VAL A 218 18.80 -15.06 15.95
CA VAL A 218 19.92 -14.14 16.18
C VAL A 218 19.78 -13.42 17.52
N LYS A 219 20.91 -13.03 18.12
CA LYS A 219 20.93 -12.23 19.36
C LYS A 219 20.75 -10.76 19.02
N VAL A 220 19.51 -10.36 18.72
CA VAL A 220 19.15 -8.97 18.40
C VAL A 220 19.51 -8.03 19.56
N ASN A 221 20.03 -6.84 19.24
CA ASN A 221 20.47 -5.86 20.25
C ASN A 221 19.99 -4.42 19.98
N ILE A 222 19.48 -4.14 18.77
CA ILE A 222 19.00 -2.83 18.35
C ILE A 222 17.66 -2.98 17.61
N ALA A 223 16.75 -2.06 17.90
CA ALA A 223 15.54 -1.83 17.12
C ALA A 223 15.55 -0.41 16.54
N ARG A 224 15.03 -0.28 15.33
CA ARG A 224 14.82 0.97 14.61
C ARG A 224 13.33 1.08 14.32
N VAL A 225 12.66 2.08 14.89
CA VAL A 225 11.19 2.19 14.89
C VAL A 225 10.77 3.49 14.22
N GLY A 226 9.74 3.44 13.37
CA GLY A 226 9.23 4.59 12.64
C GLY A 226 9.50 4.52 11.13
N PHE A 227 9.12 5.60 10.43
CA PHE A 227 9.10 5.67 8.96
C PHE A 227 10.39 6.23 8.36
N ALA A 228 10.80 5.71 7.19
CA ALA A 228 11.82 6.30 6.33
C ALA A 228 11.23 6.54 4.93
N SER A 229 10.92 7.79 4.59
CA SER A 229 10.48 8.15 3.23
C SER A 229 11.62 8.01 2.22
N ARG A 230 11.29 7.60 0.99
CA ARG A 230 12.22 7.65 -0.14
C ARG A 230 12.41 9.07 -0.71
N LEU A 231 11.40 9.95 -0.57
CA LEU A 231 11.39 11.32 -1.07
C LEU A 231 12.20 12.26 -0.16
N ASP A 232 13.36 12.66 -0.70
CA ASP A 232 14.19 13.84 -0.44
C ASP A 232 14.25 14.51 0.94
N SER A 233 15.49 14.65 1.42
CA SER A 233 16.03 15.64 2.37
C SER A 233 15.58 15.62 3.84
N LEU A 234 14.44 15.02 4.19
CA LEU A 234 14.07 14.77 5.59
C LEU A 234 14.35 13.31 5.97
N ALA A 235 15.65 12.99 6.12
CA ALA A 235 15.98 12.02 7.15
C ALA A 235 15.46 12.58 8.49
N MET A 236 15.10 11.72 9.44
CA MET A 236 15.00 11.97 10.90
C MET A 236 13.65 11.65 11.58
N ASP A 237 13.06 10.46 11.41
CA ASP A 237 12.13 9.94 12.44
C ASP A 237 12.25 8.44 12.73
N VAL A 238 13.30 7.80 12.21
CA VAL A 238 13.66 6.45 12.67
C VAL A 238 14.33 6.57 14.04
N VAL A 239 13.61 6.18 15.07
CA VAL A 239 14.11 6.20 16.43
C VAL A 239 14.86 4.90 16.71
N VAL A 240 16.16 5.04 16.99
CA VAL A 240 17.02 3.90 17.36
C VAL A 240 16.92 3.66 18.87
N ARG A 241 16.69 2.40 19.25
CA ARG A 241 16.66 1.96 20.65
C ARG A 241 17.40 0.64 20.82
N LYS A 242 18.18 0.57 21.89
CA LYS A 242 18.76 -0.69 22.35
C LYS A 242 17.67 -1.60 22.90
N ILE A 243 17.88 -2.89 22.72
CA ILE A 243 16.99 -3.94 23.23
C ILE A 243 17.45 -4.31 24.64
N LYS A 244 16.53 -4.17 25.61
CA LYS A 244 16.76 -4.60 26.99
C LYS A 244 16.56 -6.09 27.13
N LYS A 245 15.47 -6.62 26.58
CA LYS A 245 15.11 -8.03 26.73
C LYS A 245 14.29 -8.53 25.55
N VAL A 246 14.54 -9.78 25.17
CA VAL A 246 13.69 -10.55 24.26
C VAL A 246 12.86 -11.51 25.10
N HIS A 247 11.55 -11.53 24.89
CA HIS A 247 10.63 -12.46 25.51
C HIS A 247 10.09 -13.41 24.44
N LEU A 248 10.56 -14.64 24.46
CA LEU A 248 10.02 -15.70 23.62
C LEU A 248 8.78 -16.28 24.31
N HIS A 249 7.75 -16.61 23.52
CA HIS A 249 6.59 -17.30 24.04
C HIS A 249 7.01 -18.60 24.75
N PRO A 250 6.48 -18.93 25.94
CA PRO A 250 6.94 -20.09 26.72
C PRO A 250 6.79 -21.44 26.00
N LYS A 251 5.81 -21.53 25.09
CA LYS A 251 5.56 -22.73 24.27
C LYS A 251 6.42 -22.79 22.99
N PHE A 252 7.18 -21.74 22.68
CA PHE A 252 8.05 -21.72 21.51
C PHE A 252 9.28 -22.61 21.72
N SER A 253 9.59 -23.47 20.75
CA SER A 253 10.79 -24.30 20.77
C SER A 253 11.45 -24.30 19.40
N ARG A 254 12.73 -23.95 19.30
CA ARG A 254 13.46 -23.94 18.01
C ARG A 254 13.47 -25.28 17.27
N PHE A 255 13.11 -26.38 17.94
CA PHE A 255 13.22 -27.74 17.44
C PHE A 255 11.88 -28.36 17.00
N THR A 256 10.75 -27.67 17.23
CA THR A 256 9.41 -28.16 16.84
C THR A 256 8.97 -27.57 15.50
N ARG A 257 8.12 -28.31 14.77
CA ARG A 257 7.55 -27.82 13.51
C ARG A 257 6.44 -26.79 13.73
N ASP A 258 5.70 -26.91 14.83
CA ASP A 258 4.60 -25.99 15.19
C ASP A 258 5.12 -24.85 16.07
N ASN A 259 5.57 -23.78 15.43
CA ASN A 259 6.25 -22.65 16.05
C ASN A 259 5.58 -21.29 15.80
N ASN A 260 4.25 -21.30 15.68
CA ASN A 260 3.46 -20.11 15.41
C ASN A 260 3.20 -19.35 16.72
N TYR A 261 4.26 -18.74 17.24
CA TYR A 261 4.21 -17.98 18.48
C TYR A 261 4.84 -16.61 18.31
N VAL A 262 4.26 -15.62 18.98
CA VAL A 262 4.80 -14.25 18.96
C VAL A 262 6.05 -14.17 19.83
N GLY A 263 6.94 -13.27 19.48
CA GLY A 263 8.04 -12.83 20.31
C GLY A 263 7.88 -11.35 20.61
N LEU A 264 8.24 -10.95 21.84
CA LEU A 264 8.24 -9.55 22.25
C LEU A 264 9.67 -9.05 22.41
N VAL A 265 9.88 -7.81 22.00
CA VAL A 265 11.13 -7.08 22.22
C VAL A 265 10.84 -5.92 23.15
N GLU A 266 11.46 -5.93 24.33
CA GLU A 266 11.44 -4.84 25.30
C GLU A 266 12.61 -3.90 25.05
N LEU A 267 12.29 -2.62 24.80
CA LEU A 267 13.26 -1.56 24.59
C LEU A 267 13.83 -1.05 25.92
N GLU A 268 15.10 -0.65 25.90
CA GLU A 268 15.81 -0.11 27.07
C GLU A 268 15.20 1.20 27.57
N LYS A 269 14.69 2.03 26.64
CA LYS A 269 14.05 3.31 26.95
C LYS A 269 12.72 3.43 26.22
N GLU A 270 11.78 4.16 26.83
CA GLU A 270 10.52 4.54 26.21
C GLU A 270 10.73 5.31 24.90
N LEU A 271 9.81 5.07 23.97
CA LEU A 271 9.60 5.89 22.80
C LEU A 271 8.62 7.01 23.15
N SER A 272 8.90 8.20 22.62
CA SER A 272 7.98 9.33 22.68
C SER A 272 7.09 9.26 21.45
N TYR A 273 5.77 9.22 21.65
CA TYR A 273 4.82 9.19 20.56
C TYR A 273 4.84 10.50 19.76
N SER A 274 4.81 10.40 18.43
CA SER A 274 4.84 11.50 17.46
C SER A 274 4.08 11.09 16.19
N ALA A 275 3.72 12.04 15.32
CA ALA A 275 2.86 11.79 14.15
C ALA A 275 3.36 10.62 13.26
N LEU A 276 4.66 10.35 13.35
CA LEU A 276 5.41 9.37 12.57
C LEU A 276 5.85 8.14 13.39
N LEU A 277 5.57 8.14 14.70
CA LEU A 277 5.85 7.04 15.62
C LEU A 277 4.69 6.88 16.61
N TYR A 278 3.86 5.87 16.40
CA TYR A 278 2.70 5.58 17.24
C TYR A 278 2.40 4.07 17.22
N PRO A 279 1.89 3.47 18.30
CA PRO A 279 1.66 2.03 18.35
C PRO A 279 0.40 1.62 17.57
N ILE A 280 0.38 0.39 17.07
CA ILE A 280 -0.82 -0.22 16.48
C ILE A 280 -1.70 -0.85 17.55
N CYS A 281 -3.01 -0.87 17.32
CA CYS A 281 -3.96 -1.63 18.13
C CYS A 281 -3.92 -3.12 17.77
N LEU A 282 -4.03 -3.98 18.77
CA LEU A 282 -4.10 -5.43 18.56
C LEU A 282 -5.53 -5.84 18.21
N PHE A 283 -5.67 -6.87 17.40
CA PHE A 283 -6.95 -7.49 17.12
C PHE A 283 -7.35 -8.44 18.25
N THR A 284 -8.51 -8.18 18.86
CA THR A 284 -8.98 -8.83 20.09
C THR A 284 -10.13 -9.80 19.87
N SER A 285 -10.46 -10.10 18.60
CA SER A 285 -11.50 -11.06 18.21
C SER A 285 -10.90 -12.37 17.69
N PRO A 286 -11.51 -13.54 17.98
CA PRO A 286 -11.07 -14.84 17.47
C PRO A 286 -11.26 -14.99 15.97
N THR A 287 -12.19 -14.22 15.38
CA THR A 287 -12.55 -14.37 13.97
C THR A 287 -12.01 -13.20 13.17
N ILE A 288 -11.03 -13.50 12.31
CA ILE A 288 -10.49 -12.53 11.34
C ILE A 288 -11.52 -12.34 10.22
N PRO A 289 -12.07 -11.13 10.00
CA PRO A 289 -13.00 -10.88 8.91
C PRO A 289 -12.30 -10.97 7.55
N VAL A 290 -13.06 -11.37 6.52
CA VAL A 290 -12.57 -11.44 5.14
C VAL A 290 -12.76 -10.07 4.47
N THR A 291 -11.83 -9.17 4.75
CA THR A 291 -11.84 -7.76 4.31
C THR A 291 -10.51 -7.41 3.64
N ASN A 292 -10.27 -6.12 3.37
CA ASN A 292 -8.96 -5.68 2.89
C ASN A 292 -7.91 -5.71 4.02
N GLY A 293 -6.77 -6.33 3.74
CA GLY A 293 -5.62 -6.40 4.62
C GLY A 293 -4.40 -5.71 4.00
N ILE A 294 -3.56 -5.14 4.83
CA ILE A 294 -2.25 -4.63 4.42
C ILE A 294 -1.17 -5.55 4.96
N VAL A 295 -0.31 -5.99 4.06
CA VAL A 295 0.96 -6.65 4.39
C VAL A 295 2.04 -5.59 4.38
N TYR A 296 2.81 -5.50 5.46
CA TYR A 296 3.89 -4.53 5.60
C TYR A 296 5.25 -5.18 5.51
N TYR A 297 6.22 -4.48 4.92
CA TYR A 297 7.60 -4.93 4.85
C TYR A 297 8.57 -3.82 5.24
N ALA A 298 9.69 -4.20 5.85
CA ALA A 298 10.80 -3.31 6.13
C ALA A 298 12.12 -4.06 5.98
N HIS A 299 13.00 -3.56 5.12
CA HIS A 299 14.34 -4.11 4.95
C HIS A 299 15.35 -2.98 4.78
N TRP A 300 16.63 -3.32 4.91
CA TRP A 300 17.70 -2.39 4.57
C TRP A 300 18.20 -2.74 3.18
N ASP A 301 18.39 -1.73 2.35
CA ASP A 301 19.04 -1.90 1.05
C ASP A 301 20.57 -1.85 1.18
N GLU A 302 21.25 -2.10 0.07
CA GLU A 302 22.72 -2.07 -0.04
C GLU A 302 23.31 -0.70 0.32
N ASN A 303 22.53 0.37 0.18
CA ASN A 303 22.92 1.75 0.50
C ASN A 303 22.72 2.09 1.98
N ARG A 304 22.36 1.11 2.82
CA ARG A 304 22.03 1.32 4.23
C ARG A 304 20.89 2.33 4.37
N LYS A 305 19.87 2.24 3.53
CA LYS A 305 18.59 2.94 3.71
C LYS A 305 17.54 1.94 4.18
N LEU A 306 16.77 2.31 5.20
CA LEU A 306 15.57 1.59 5.56
C LEU A 306 14.55 1.79 4.43
N ILE A 307 14.20 0.71 3.75
CA ILE A 307 13.07 0.65 2.83
C ILE A 307 11.92 0.01 3.59
N SER A 308 10.85 0.77 3.78
CA SER A 308 9.58 0.27 4.31
C SER A 308 8.48 0.54 3.30
N GLY A 309 7.54 -0.39 3.19
CA GLY A 309 6.38 -0.20 2.33
C GLY A 309 5.25 -1.13 2.69
N GLN A 310 4.16 -0.97 1.96
CA GLN A 310 2.92 -1.71 2.16
C GLN A 310 2.47 -2.34 0.85
N ILE A 311 1.82 -3.48 0.97
CA ILE A 311 1.20 -4.18 -0.14
C ILE A 311 -0.25 -4.42 0.28
N LEU A 312 -1.15 -3.72 -0.38
CA LEU A 312 -2.58 -3.85 -0.15
C LEU A 312 -3.09 -5.12 -0.83
N ARG A 313 -3.76 -5.97 -0.05
CA ARG A 313 -4.27 -7.25 -0.50
C ARG A 313 -5.67 -7.48 0.06
N ARG A 314 -6.49 -8.24 -0.66
CA ARG A 314 -7.79 -8.69 -0.16
C ARG A 314 -7.64 -10.03 0.55
N MET A 315 -8.14 -10.14 1.77
CA MET A 315 -8.18 -11.43 2.47
C MET A 315 -9.10 -12.40 1.72
N VAL A 316 -8.71 -13.67 1.66
CA VAL A 316 -9.45 -14.72 0.96
C VAL A 316 -9.94 -15.74 1.99
N PRO A 317 -11.23 -16.14 1.98
CA PRO A 317 -11.72 -17.16 2.89
C PRO A 317 -10.93 -18.46 2.74
N TYR A 318 -10.54 -19.08 3.86
CA TYR A 318 -9.74 -20.30 3.88
C TYR A 318 -10.28 -21.39 2.95
N LYS A 319 -11.61 -21.63 2.95
CA LYS A 319 -12.26 -22.63 2.08
C LYS A 319 -12.00 -22.38 0.59
N ARG A 320 -11.98 -21.12 0.17
CA ARG A 320 -11.69 -20.72 -1.22
C ARG A 320 -10.20 -20.80 -1.52
N CYS A 321 -9.35 -20.54 -0.53
CA CYS A 321 -7.92 -20.62 -0.75
C CYS A 321 -7.41 -22.06 -0.85
N LYS A 322 -7.96 -22.95 -0.03
CA LYS A 322 -7.65 -24.39 -0.05
C LYS A 322 -7.89 -25.05 -1.42
N THR A 323 -8.74 -24.47 -2.26
CA THR A 323 -9.07 -24.99 -3.60
C THR A 323 -8.19 -24.39 -4.71
N LEU A 324 -7.29 -23.45 -4.43
CA LEU A 324 -6.59 -22.71 -5.48
C LEU A 324 -5.48 -23.51 -6.17
N GLU A 325 -4.83 -24.50 -5.51
CA GLU A 325 -3.91 -25.50 -6.09
C GLU A 325 -3.74 -26.70 -5.13
N ASP A 326 -2.99 -27.75 -5.53
CA ASP A 326 -2.58 -28.94 -4.71
C ASP A 326 -1.77 -28.58 -3.43
N ASN A 327 -1.50 -27.29 -3.21
CA ASN A 327 -0.80 -26.77 -2.05
C ASN A 327 -1.68 -26.88 -0.81
N HIS A 328 -1.25 -27.75 0.11
CA HIS A 328 -1.93 -28.00 1.37
C HIS A 328 -1.77 -26.79 2.30
N ILE A 329 -2.73 -25.88 2.26
CA ILE A 329 -2.79 -24.74 3.17
C ILE A 329 -3.13 -25.25 4.57
N SER A 330 -2.23 -25.00 5.51
CA SER A 330 -2.38 -25.34 6.92
C SER A 330 -3.33 -24.38 7.65
N PRO A 331 -3.91 -24.76 8.79
CA PRO A 331 -4.78 -23.88 9.58
C PRO A 331 -4.11 -22.57 10.04
N ASN A 332 -2.77 -22.54 10.12
CA ASN A 332 -1.97 -21.37 10.48
C ASN A 332 -1.49 -20.57 9.26
N GLN A 333 -2.15 -20.77 8.12
CA GLN A 333 -1.94 -19.96 6.93
C GLN A 333 -3.21 -19.21 6.58
N ILE A 334 -3.02 -17.96 6.18
CA ILE A 334 -4.05 -17.17 5.53
C ILE A 334 -3.70 -17.00 4.06
N CYS A 335 -4.69 -16.55 3.29
CA CYS A 335 -4.48 -16.21 1.91
C CYS A 335 -4.93 -14.82 1.61
N THR A 336 -4.19 -14.19 0.73
CA THR A 336 -4.51 -12.89 0.20
C THR A 336 -4.48 -12.91 -1.31
N LYS A 337 -5.27 -12.02 -1.92
CA LYS A 337 -5.27 -11.78 -3.37
C LYS A 337 -4.80 -10.35 -3.62
N ILE A 338 -4.02 -10.14 -4.69
CA ILE A 338 -3.73 -8.81 -5.21
C ILE A 338 -5.05 -8.09 -5.51
N ASP A 339 -5.19 -6.88 -4.97
CA ASP A 339 -6.33 -6.02 -5.24
C ASP A 339 -5.87 -4.78 -6.04
N THR A 340 -5.91 -4.90 -7.37
CA THR A 340 -5.51 -3.83 -8.29
C THR A 340 -6.46 -2.63 -8.25
N SER A 341 -7.65 -2.75 -7.62
CA SER A 341 -8.61 -1.67 -7.50
C SER A 341 -8.31 -0.69 -6.36
N LEU A 342 -7.37 -1.05 -5.48
CA LEU A 342 -6.95 -0.24 -4.34
C LEU A 342 -5.52 0.30 -4.46
N ALA A 343 -4.87 0.07 -5.61
CA ALA A 343 -3.53 0.56 -5.89
C ALA A 343 -3.48 2.08 -6.19
N THR A 344 -4.62 2.76 -6.16
CA THR A 344 -4.73 4.20 -6.35
C THR A 344 -4.92 4.88 -5.00
N ASP A 345 -3.99 5.78 -4.64
CA ASP A 345 -4.10 6.86 -3.63
C ASP A 345 -3.37 6.79 -2.27
N SER A 346 -2.56 5.78 -1.91
CA SER A 346 -1.77 5.92 -0.65
C SER A 346 -0.51 5.05 -0.52
N GLY A 347 0.44 5.20 -1.44
CA GLY A 347 1.79 4.66 -1.29
C GLY A 347 2.71 5.25 -2.35
N PRO A 348 4.03 5.36 -2.09
CA PRO A 348 4.96 5.95 -3.05
C PRO A 348 4.90 5.12 -4.33
N GLU A 349 4.85 5.81 -5.47
CA GLU A 349 4.91 5.28 -6.82
C GLU A 349 5.87 4.08 -6.87
N THR A 350 5.29 2.88 -6.86
CA THR A 350 6.01 1.69 -7.28
C THR A 350 6.09 1.80 -8.79
N ASP A 351 7.30 1.89 -9.34
CA ASP A 351 7.57 1.62 -10.75
C ASP A 351 6.63 0.51 -11.23
N GLU A 352 5.77 0.80 -12.20
CA GLU A 352 4.76 -0.11 -12.76
C GLU A 352 5.36 -1.44 -13.27
N ASN A 353 6.70 -1.53 -13.36
CA ASN A 353 7.46 -2.71 -13.80
C ASN A 353 8.17 -3.50 -12.68
N SER A 354 8.07 -3.10 -11.40
CA SER A 354 8.62 -3.90 -10.29
C SER A 354 7.51 -4.56 -9.49
N VAL A 355 7.10 -5.76 -9.91
CA VAL A 355 6.30 -6.64 -9.04
C VAL A 355 7.21 -6.99 -7.87
N MET A 356 7.08 -6.26 -6.76
CA MET A 356 7.89 -6.48 -5.58
C MET A 356 7.69 -7.92 -5.08
N ASP A 357 8.80 -8.63 -4.88
CA ASP A 357 8.80 -9.98 -4.35
C ASP A 357 8.16 -9.98 -2.95
N ILE A 358 6.97 -10.58 -2.84
CA ILE A 358 6.20 -10.63 -1.61
C ILE A 358 6.96 -11.33 -0.47
N ARG A 359 7.98 -12.15 -0.79
CA ARG A 359 8.86 -12.76 0.21
C ARG A 359 9.60 -11.72 1.04
N ILE A 360 9.86 -10.52 0.50
CA ILE A 360 10.49 -9.39 1.22
C ILE A 360 9.59 -8.91 2.38
N ALA A 361 8.29 -9.16 2.30
CA ALA A 361 7.33 -8.83 3.36
C ALA A 361 7.22 -9.86 4.48
N SER A 362 7.97 -10.96 4.41
CA SER A 362 7.98 -11.98 5.45
C SER A 362 8.55 -11.46 6.77
N ASN A 363 8.10 -12.04 7.88
CA ASN A 363 8.45 -11.64 9.25
C ASN A 363 7.87 -10.28 9.63
N GLY A 364 6.84 -9.82 8.94
CA GLY A 364 6.23 -8.51 9.07
C GLY A 364 4.84 -8.53 9.72
N PRO A 365 4.34 -7.35 10.12
CA PRO A 365 2.98 -7.22 10.60
C PRO A 365 1.98 -7.34 9.46
N LEU A 366 0.91 -8.07 9.74
CA LEU A 366 -0.29 -8.16 8.91
C LEU A 366 -1.44 -7.45 9.61
N VAL A 367 -2.05 -6.50 8.90
CA VAL A 367 -2.95 -5.51 9.48
C VAL A 367 -4.25 -5.46 8.71
N LEU A 368 -5.37 -5.41 9.41
CA LEU A 368 -6.67 -5.18 8.78
C LEU A 368 -6.94 -3.69 8.61
N LEU A 369 -7.51 -3.35 7.45
CA LEU A 369 -8.11 -2.05 7.22
C LEU A 369 -9.49 -2.00 7.85
N ALA A 370 -9.66 -1.09 8.79
CA ALA A 370 -10.87 -0.99 9.60
C ALA A 370 -12.03 -0.27 8.91
N TYR A 371 -11.80 0.36 7.75
CA TYR A 371 -12.84 1.04 6.98
C TYR A 371 -14.03 0.14 6.63
N ASP A 372 -13.83 -1.19 6.56
CA ASP A 372 -14.87 -2.17 6.24
C ASP A 372 -15.72 -2.63 7.46
N MET A 373 -15.39 -2.22 8.70
CA MET A 373 -15.93 -2.81 9.94
C MET A 373 -16.62 -1.82 10.91
N ASN A 374 -16.97 -0.60 10.46
CA ASN A 374 -17.37 0.53 11.34
C ASN A 374 -16.30 0.95 12.37
N GLU A 375 -15.07 0.43 12.25
CA GLU A 375 -13.94 0.79 13.10
C GLU A 375 -13.08 1.86 12.41
N LYS A 376 -12.58 2.83 13.17
CA LYS A 376 -11.79 3.96 12.60
C LYS A 376 -10.28 3.68 12.51
N HIS A 377 -9.79 2.50 12.90
CA HIS A 377 -8.36 2.28 13.18
C HIS A 377 -7.84 0.93 12.72
N HIS A 378 -6.69 0.92 12.07
CA HIS A 378 -5.99 -0.30 11.66
C HIS A 378 -5.67 -1.20 12.88
N ARG A 379 -5.88 -2.51 12.73
CA ARG A 379 -5.59 -3.50 13.78
C ARG A 379 -4.63 -4.58 13.30
N LEU A 380 -3.63 -4.87 14.13
CA LEU A 380 -2.68 -5.96 13.90
C LEU A 380 -3.36 -7.31 14.19
N ILE A 381 -3.57 -8.11 13.15
CA ILE A 381 -4.20 -9.43 13.26
C ILE A 381 -3.19 -10.55 13.45
N ALA A 382 -2.03 -10.41 12.83
CA ALA A 382 -1.00 -11.42 12.85
C ALA A 382 0.36 -10.80 12.57
N VAL A 383 1.40 -11.55 12.89
CA VAL A 383 2.72 -11.39 12.31
C VAL A 383 2.98 -12.62 11.45
N ASP A 384 3.44 -12.44 10.22
CA ASP A 384 3.78 -13.57 9.37
C ASP A 384 5.21 -14.04 9.66
N SER A 385 5.52 -15.29 9.34
CA SER A 385 6.89 -15.81 9.35
C SER A 385 7.44 -15.95 7.92
N GLU A 386 6.54 -16.24 6.99
CA GLU A 386 6.87 -16.53 5.60
C GLU A 386 5.65 -16.27 4.71
N SER A 387 5.90 -15.57 3.61
CA SER A 387 4.92 -15.31 2.55
C SER A 387 5.31 -16.08 1.28
N GLU A 388 4.40 -16.88 0.75
CA GLU A 388 4.62 -17.71 -0.45
C GLU A 388 3.63 -17.32 -1.56
N GLN A 389 4.15 -17.14 -2.76
CA GLN A 389 3.33 -16.83 -3.92
C GLN A 389 2.70 -18.11 -4.47
N LEU A 390 1.38 -18.23 -4.38
CA LEU A 390 0.64 -19.38 -4.88
C LEU A 390 0.49 -19.31 -6.40
N ASN A 391 0.18 -18.13 -6.95
CA ASN A 391 0.15 -17.88 -8.38
C ASN A 391 0.27 -16.37 -8.68
N SER A 392 -0.05 -15.94 -9.90
CA SER A 392 0.04 -14.54 -10.31
C SER A 392 -0.81 -13.57 -9.49
N SER A 393 -1.85 -14.04 -8.81
CA SER A 393 -2.81 -13.22 -8.08
C SER A 393 -2.90 -13.51 -6.58
N TYR A 394 -2.50 -14.70 -6.13
CA TYR A 394 -2.73 -15.16 -4.75
C TYR A 394 -1.41 -15.45 -4.03
N THR A 395 -1.41 -15.18 -2.73
CA THR A 395 -0.30 -15.41 -1.82
C THR A 395 -0.81 -16.07 -0.54
N SER A 396 -0.10 -17.08 -0.05
CA SER A 396 -0.29 -17.65 1.27
C SER A 396 0.69 -16.99 2.25
N HIS A 397 0.24 -16.76 3.48
CA HIS A 397 1.09 -16.24 4.55
C HIS A 397 1.02 -17.21 5.72
N HIS A 398 2.16 -17.74 6.14
CA HIS A 398 2.27 -18.45 7.41
C HIS A 398 2.20 -17.44 8.54
N ILE A 399 1.13 -17.50 9.31
CA ILE A 399 0.85 -16.49 10.33
C ILE A 399 0.99 -17.04 11.73
N THR A 400 1.43 -16.15 12.60
CA THR A 400 1.22 -16.23 14.03
C THR A 400 0.10 -15.25 14.39
N SER A 401 -1.05 -15.80 14.78
CA SER A 401 -2.22 -15.05 15.22
C SER A 401 -1.91 -14.21 16.46
N VAL A 402 -2.25 -12.92 16.41
CA VAL A 402 -2.17 -12.05 17.60
C VAL A 402 -3.16 -12.51 18.65
N TYR A 403 -4.40 -12.80 18.26
CA TYR A 403 -5.47 -13.20 19.17
C TYR A 403 -5.08 -14.41 20.03
N ASP A 404 -4.53 -15.45 19.40
CA ASP A 404 -4.14 -16.69 20.08
C ASP A 404 -2.96 -16.52 21.03
N ASN A 405 -2.24 -15.39 20.94
CA ASN A 405 -1.09 -15.06 21.75
C ASN A 405 -1.35 -13.88 22.72
N LEU A 406 -2.57 -13.34 22.77
CA LEU A 406 -2.90 -12.16 23.58
C LEU A 406 -2.59 -12.37 25.06
N ASP A 407 -2.88 -13.55 25.64
CA ASP A 407 -2.60 -13.80 27.06
C ASP A 407 -1.11 -13.67 27.40
N PHE A 408 -0.24 -14.08 26.48
CA PHE A 408 1.20 -13.91 26.63
C PHE A 408 1.60 -12.45 26.47
N ILE A 409 1.02 -11.76 25.48
CA ILE A 409 1.30 -10.35 25.22
C ILE A 409 0.89 -9.49 26.42
N GLU A 410 -0.36 -9.62 26.87
CA GLU A 410 -0.94 -8.83 27.95
C GLU A 410 -0.19 -9.03 29.27
N ASN A 411 0.19 -10.28 29.58
CA ASN A 411 0.95 -10.60 30.80
C ASN A 411 2.37 -10.04 30.83
N ILE A 412 2.92 -9.57 29.72
CA ILE A 412 4.26 -8.97 29.67
C ILE A 412 4.19 -7.46 29.49
N VAL A 413 3.30 -6.99 28.61
CA VAL A 413 3.24 -5.60 28.20
C VAL A 413 2.50 -4.73 29.23
N TRP A 414 1.37 -5.21 29.75
CA TRP A 414 0.47 -4.43 30.61
C TRP A 414 0.23 -5.05 31.99
N LYS A 415 1.06 -6.02 32.40
CA LYS A 415 0.91 -6.66 33.71
C LYS A 415 1.35 -5.73 34.84
N GLY A 416 0.39 -5.38 35.70
CA GLY A 416 0.61 -4.52 36.86
C GLY A 416 0.28 -3.04 36.62
N GLU A 417 -0.36 -2.70 35.50
CA GLU A 417 -0.99 -1.40 35.25
C GLU A 417 -2.39 -1.30 35.86
#